data_AF-A0AAV6YPJ4-F1
#
_entry.id   AF-A0AAV6YPJ4-F1
#
_cell.length_a   1.000
_cell.length_b   1.000
_cell.length_c   1.000
_cell.angle_alpha   90.00
_cell.angle_beta   90.00
_cell.angle_gamma   90.00
#
_symmetry.space_group_name_H-M   'P 1'
#
loop_
_entity.id
_entity.type
_entity.pdbx_description
1 polymer ?
#
loop_
_entity_poly.entity_id
_entity_poly.type
_entity_poly.pdbx_seq_one_letter_code
_entity_poly.pdbx_strand_id
1 'polypeptide(L)'
;VEYREMDESLANLSEDEYYSEEERNAKAEREKKVPPPPPQAPPEEEVDSEPEEPSGVEGAAFQSRLPHDRMTSQEAACFPDIISGPQPTQKVFLYIRNRTLQLWLDNPKVQLTFEATLQQLEAPYNSDSVLVHRIHCYLERHGLINFGVYKRLKPLPTKKTGKVIIIGSGVSGLAAARQLQSFGMDVTVLEARVS
;
A
#
# COMPACT_ATOMS: atom_id res chain seq x y z
N VAL A 1 34.56 78.98 18.01
CA VAL A 1 34.88 78.38 19.32
C VAL A 1 33.72 78.74 20.23
N GLU A 2 33.19 77.77 20.98
CA GLU A 2 32.04 77.86 21.91
C GLU A 2 30.61 77.71 21.35
N TYR A 3 30.29 76.70 20.52
CA TYR A 3 28.89 76.26 20.34
C TYR A 3 28.75 74.76 19.97
N ARG A 4 29.74 73.92 20.30
CA ARG A 4 29.73 72.49 19.91
C ARG A 4 29.99 71.48 21.02
N GLU A 5 30.19 71.93 22.26
CA GLU A 5 30.49 71.03 23.39
C GLU A 5 29.33 70.86 24.38
N MET A 6 28.16 71.48 24.14
CA MET A 6 26.99 71.36 25.04
C MET A 6 25.91 70.37 24.54
N ASP A 7 26.00 69.86 23.31
CA ASP A 7 24.96 69.00 22.71
C ASP A 7 25.25 67.49 22.83
N GLU A 8 26.50 67.07 23.10
CA GLU A 8 26.84 65.64 23.19
C GLU A 8 26.62 65.03 24.59
N SER A 9 26.39 65.83 25.63
CA SER A 9 26.12 65.31 26.99
C SER A 9 24.65 64.99 27.26
N LEU A 10 23.72 65.39 26.38
CA LEU A 10 22.28 65.10 26.53
C LEU A 10 21.85 63.82 25.78
N ALA A 11 22.69 63.28 24.90
CA ALA A 11 22.33 62.18 23.99
C ALA A 11 22.66 60.77 24.52
N ASN A 12 23.26 60.64 25.71
CA ASN A 12 23.72 59.36 26.28
C ASN A 12 23.14 59.05 27.67
N LEU A 13 21.95 59.56 27.99
CA LEU A 13 21.20 59.07 29.16
C LEU A 13 20.33 57.90 28.72
N SER A 14 20.57 56.70 29.25
CA SER A 14 19.71 55.53 29.02
C SER A 14 18.34 55.75 29.68
N GLU A 15 17.25 55.25 29.09
CA GLU A 15 15.86 55.41 29.60
C GLU A 15 15.68 54.99 31.08
N ASP A 16 16.58 54.14 31.60
CA ASP A 16 16.60 53.69 33.00
C ASP A 16 17.02 54.75 34.01
N GLU A 17 17.64 55.86 33.59
CA GLU A 17 17.98 57.00 34.47
C GLU A 17 16.80 57.98 34.66
N TYR A 18 15.69 57.78 33.93
CA TYR A 18 14.51 58.63 34.02
C TYR A 18 13.56 58.26 35.19
N TYR A 19 13.72 57.05 35.74
CA TYR A 19 12.87 56.55 36.83
C TYR A 19 13.57 56.72 38.19
N SER A 20 12.82 57.20 39.18
CA SER A 20 13.36 57.37 40.53
C SER A 20 13.71 56.01 41.16
N GLU A 21 14.64 55.98 42.11
CA GLU A 21 15.01 54.74 42.83
C GLU A 21 13.79 54.08 43.51
N GLU A 22 12.80 54.87 43.92
CA GLU A 22 11.53 54.39 44.48
C GLU A 22 10.68 53.63 43.44
N GLU A 23 10.64 54.10 42.19
CA GLU A 23 9.89 53.42 41.11
C GLU A 23 10.57 52.12 40.67
N ARG A 24 11.90 52.08 40.65
CA ARG A 24 12.67 50.85 40.36
C ARG A 24 12.43 49.79 41.44
N ASN A 25 12.42 50.20 42.71
CA ASN A 25 12.13 49.29 43.82
C ASN A 25 10.67 48.79 43.79
N ALA A 26 9.70 49.64 43.46
CA ALA A 26 8.30 49.23 43.35
C ALA A 26 8.05 48.21 42.22
N LYS A 27 8.77 48.34 41.10
CA LYS A 27 8.70 47.39 39.98
C LYS A 27 9.32 46.03 40.35
N ALA A 28 10.47 46.06 41.01
CA ALA A 28 11.14 44.85 41.51
C ALA A 28 10.33 44.11 42.59
N GLU A 29 9.61 44.82 43.46
CA GLU A 29 8.71 44.20 44.43
C GLU A 29 7.45 43.58 43.79
N ARG A 30 6.91 44.19 42.72
CA ARG A 30 5.79 43.61 41.96
C ARG A 30 6.18 42.32 41.25
N GLU A 31 7.37 42.26 40.67
CA GLU A 31 7.86 41.06 39.99
C GLU A 31 8.14 39.90 40.95
N LYS A 32 8.56 40.17 42.19
CA LYS A 32 8.77 39.13 43.23
C LYS A 32 7.50 38.50 43.78
N LYS A 33 6.31 39.06 43.55
CA LYS A 33 5.02 38.55 44.07
C LYS A 33 4.21 37.73 43.06
N VAL A 34 4.72 37.49 41.86
CA VAL A 34 4.04 36.65 40.86
C VAL A 34 4.32 35.18 41.17
N PRO A 35 3.29 34.36 41.47
CA PRO A 35 3.50 32.92 41.65
C PRO A 35 3.97 32.29 40.33
N PRO A 36 4.82 31.25 40.37
CA PRO A 36 5.31 30.62 39.15
C PRO A 36 4.14 30.06 38.33
N PRO A 37 4.19 30.16 36.99
CA PRO A 37 3.17 29.55 36.15
C PRO A 37 3.17 28.03 36.37
N PRO A 38 2.00 27.37 36.27
CA PRO A 38 1.93 25.92 36.37
C PRO A 38 2.86 25.28 35.32
N PRO A 39 3.45 24.10 35.61
CA PRO A 39 4.30 23.40 34.66
C PRO A 39 3.55 23.23 33.34
N GLN A 40 4.17 23.65 32.24
CA GLN A 40 3.63 23.38 30.90
C GLN A 40 3.47 21.87 30.77
N ALA A 41 2.29 21.43 30.32
CA ALA A 41 2.07 20.03 29.97
C ALA A 41 3.15 19.63 28.96
N PRO A 42 3.74 18.42 29.07
CA PRO A 42 4.70 17.96 28.08
C PRO A 42 4.06 18.06 26.69
N PRO A 43 4.82 18.49 25.66
CA PRO A 43 4.30 18.53 24.31
C PRO A 43 3.73 17.15 23.98
N GLU A 44 2.47 17.11 23.56
CA GLU A 44 1.89 15.91 22.97
C GLU A 44 2.74 15.61 21.73
N GLU A 45 3.57 14.57 21.82
CA GLU A 45 4.21 14.00 20.64
C GLU A 45 3.07 13.48 19.77
N GLU A 46 2.67 14.25 18.77
CA GLU A 46 1.94 13.72 17.62
C GLU A 46 2.86 12.68 16.98
N VAL A 47 2.68 11.42 17.39
CA VAL A 47 3.25 10.28 16.68
C VAL A 47 2.51 10.23 15.34
N ASP A 48 3.01 10.99 14.37
CA ASP A 48 2.68 10.83 12.95
C ASP A 48 3.32 9.53 12.47
N SER A 49 2.89 8.40 13.05
CA SER A 49 3.21 7.09 12.53
C SER A 49 2.31 6.88 11.34
N GLU A 50 2.78 7.29 10.16
CA GLU A 50 2.25 6.81 8.90
C GLU A 50 2.08 5.29 9.00
N PRO A 51 0.90 4.74 8.68
CA PRO A 51 0.67 3.31 8.80
C PRO A 51 1.69 2.57 7.92
N GLU A 52 2.52 1.75 8.56
CA GLU A 52 3.55 0.95 7.90
C GLU A 52 2.91 0.16 6.74
N GLU A 53 3.34 0.42 5.51
CA GLU A 53 2.81 -0.30 4.35
C GLU A 53 3.06 -1.81 4.53
N PRO A 54 2.03 -2.67 4.38
CA PRO A 54 2.21 -4.11 4.53
C PRO A 54 3.29 -4.64 3.57
N SER A 55 4.25 -5.40 4.09
CA SER A 55 5.38 -5.94 3.32
C SER A 55 5.26 -7.46 3.12
N GLY A 56 6.15 -8.02 2.29
CA GLY A 56 6.22 -9.47 2.05
C GLY A 56 4.93 -10.07 1.47
N VAL A 57 4.51 -11.23 2.00
CA VAL A 57 3.31 -11.94 1.55
C VAL A 57 2.02 -11.20 1.91
N GLU A 58 2.01 -10.44 2.99
CA GLU A 58 0.84 -9.64 3.41
C GLU A 58 0.67 -8.43 2.48
N GLY A 59 1.78 -7.77 2.14
CA GLY A 59 1.84 -6.75 1.11
C GLY A 59 1.33 -7.22 -0.25
N ALA A 60 1.66 -8.45 -0.66
CA ALA A 60 1.16 -9.01 -1.91
C ALA A 60 -0.37 -9.18 -1.93
N ALA A 61 -0.95 -9.62 -0.81
CA ALA A 61 -2.41 -9.68 -0.67
C ALA A 61 -3.04 -8.28 -0.71
N PHE A 62 -2.45 -7.33 0.02
CA PHE A 62 -2.88 -5.93 0.04
C PHE A 62 -2.88 -5.29 -1.36
N GLN A 63 -1.77 -5.39 -2.11
CA GLN A 63 -1.65 -4.90 -3.48
C GLN A 63 -2.64 -5.58 -4.45
N SER A 64 -3.03 -6.81 -4.13
CA SER A 64 -4.04 -7.57 -4.87
C SER A 64 -5.48 -7.27 -4.43
N ARG A 65 -5.68 -6.35 -3.48
CA ARG A 65 -6.98 -5.95 -2.88
C ARG A 65 -7.68 -7.12 -2.17
N LEU A 66 -6.89 -7.95 -1.50
CA LEU A 66 -7.36 -9.11 -0.73
C LEU A 66 -6.92 -8.99 0.73
N PRO A 67 -7.74 -9.45 1.69
CA PRO A 67 -7.28 -9.53 3.07
C PRO A 67 -6.30 -10.70 3.21
N HIS A 68 -5.15 -10.43 3.82
CA HIS A 68 -4.06 -11.41 3.95
C HIS A 68 -4.41 -12.57 4.91
N ASP A 69 -5.29 -12.33 5.88
CA ASP A 69 -5.58 -13.17 7.05
C ASP A 69 -6.91 -13.95 6.98
N ARG A 70 -7.73 -13.71 5.95
CA ARG A 70 -9.04 -14.35 5.79
C ARG A 70 -9.36 -14.65 4.34
N MET A 71 -10.21 -15.65 4.12
CA MET A 71 -10.75 -15.96 2.79
C MET A 71 -11.89 -15.00 2.46
N THR A 72 -11.96 -14.56 1.21
CA THR A 72 -13.07 -13.80 0.63
C THR A 72 -14.26 -14.70 0.32
N SER A 73 -15.43 -14.10 0.10
CA SER A 73 -16.63 -14.84 -0.35
C SER A 73 -16.41 -15.55 -1.69
N GLN A 74 -15.61 -14.96 -2.58
CA GLN A 74 -15.29 -15.54 -3.88
C GLN A 74 -14.36 -16.76 -3.75
N GLU A 75 -13.36 -16.68 -2.87
CA GLU A 75 -12.52 -17.84 -2.53
C GLU A 75 -13.36 -18.93 -1.86
N ALA A 76 -14.23 -18.57 -0.91
CA ALA A 76 -15.13 -19.51 -0.23
C ALA A 76 -16.04 -20.28 -1.20
N ALA A 77 -16.51 -19.63 -2.27
CA ALA A 77 -17.31 -20.28 -3.30
C ALA A 77 -16.53 -21.30 -4.14
N CYS A 78 -15.23 -21.07 -4.36
CA CYS A 78 -14.35 -21.96 -5.14
C CYS A 78 -13.66 -23.04 -4.30
N PHE A 79 -13.55 -22.82 -2.98
CA PHE A 79 -12.90 -23.70 -2.02
C PHE A 79 -13.80 -23.97 -0.81
N PRO A 80 -15.02 -24.50 -1.02
CA PRO A 80 -15.96 -24.76 0.07
C PRO A 80 -15.42 -25.79 1.08
N ASP A 81 -14.59 -26.73 0.62
CA ASP A 81 -13.88 -27.72 1.42
C ASP A 81 -12.84 -27.09 2.37
N ILE A 82 -12.23 -25.97 1.97
CA ILE A 82 -11.21 -25.29 2.77
C ILE A 82 -11.87 -24.39 3.83
N ILE A 83 -12.85 -23.57 3.43
CA ILE A 83 -13.50 -22.60 4.34
C ILE A 83 -14.36 -23.28 5.42
N SER A 84 -14.94 -24.45 5.11
CA SER A 84 -15.65 -25.28 6.09
C SER A 84 -14.72 -26.19 6.91
N GLY A 85 -13.46 -26.30 6.48
CA GLY A 85 -12.45 -27.12 7.12
C GLY A 85 -11.75 -26.45 8.32
N PRO A 86 -10.80 -27.15 8.94
CA PRO A 86 -10.07 -26.66 10.11
C PRO A 86 -9.26 -25.37 9.84
N GLN A 87 -9.14 -24.53 10.86
CA GLN A 87 -8.35 -23.28 10.80
C GLN A 87 -6.92 -23.44 10.28
N PRO A 88 -6.14 -24.50 10.63
CA PRO A 88 -4.82 -24.72 10.06
C PRO A 88 -4.82 -24.85 8.53
N THR A 89 -5.82 -25.53 7.95
CA THR A 89 -5.96 -25.70 6.50
C THR A 89 -6.25 -24.37 5.81
N GLN A 90 -7.07 -23.52 6.44
CA GLN A 90 -7.33 -22.16 5.95
C GLN A 90 -6.05 -21.33 5.94
N LYS A 91 -5.23 -21.39 7.00
CA LYS A 91 -3.93 -20.69 7.06
C LYS A 91 -2.97 -21.17 5.96
N VAL A 92 -2.93 -22.46 5.68
CA VAL A 92 -2.14 -23.03 4.57
C VAL A 92 -2.60 -22.48 3.22
N PHE A 93 -3.92 -22.47 2.97
CA PHE A 93 -4.49 -21.85 1.76
C PHE A 93 -4.10 -20.38 1.62
N LEU A 94 -4.28 -19.59 2.68
CA LEU A 94 -4.01 -18.15 2.67
C LEU A 94 -2.54 -17.86 2.39
N TYR A 95 -1.63 -18.63 3.00
CA TYR A 95 -0.20 -18.52 2.74
C TYR A 95 0.14 -18.82 1.27
N ILE A 96 -0.33 -19.95 0.72
CA ILE A 96 -0.06 -20.33 -0.67
C ILE A 96 -0.60 -19.26 -1.63
N ARG A 97 -1.81 -18.76 -1.36
CA ARG A 97 -2.47 -17.69 -2.13
C ARG A 97 -1.65 -16.40 -2.09
N ASN A 98 -1.27 -15.92 -0.90
CA ASN A 98 -0.46 -14.70 -0.72
C ASN A 98 0.93 -14.85 -1.36
N ARG A 99 1.59 -16.00 -1.18
CA ARG A 99 2.91 -16.27 -1.74
C ARG A 99 2.86 -16.34 -3.26
N THR A 100 1.83 -16.96 -3.85
CA THR A 100 1.67 -17.01 -5.31
C THR A 100 1.44 -15.61 -5.91
N LEU A 101 0.67 -14.76 -5.22
CA LEU A 101 0.52 -13.35 -5.60
C LEU A 101 1.85 -12.62 -5.55
N GLN A 102 2.62 -12.80 -4.47
CA GLN A 102 3.93 -12.18 -4.32
C GLN A 102 4.87 -12.54 -5.48
N LEU A 103 4.97 -13.83 -5.81
CA LEU A 103 5.80 -14.30 -6.93
C LEU A 103 5.45 -13.65 -8.27
N TRP A 104 4.16 -13.39 -8.51
CA TRP A 104 3.70 -12.70 -9.71
C TRP A 104 4.05 -11.20 -9.66
N LEU A 105 3.79 -10.54 -8.52
CA LEU A 105 4.05 -9.11 -8.34
C LEU A 105 5.54 -8.76 -8.39
N ASP A 106 6.41 -9.68 -7.95
CA ASP A 106 7.87 -9.52 -8.03
C ASP A 106 8.39 -9.53 -9.49
N ASN A 107 7.70 -10.25 -10.39
CA ASN A 107 8.07 -10.28 -11.81
C ASN A 107 6.85 -10.44 -12.75
N PRO A 108 6.03 -9.38 -12.94
CA PRO A 108 4.82 -9.44 -13.76
C PRO A 108 5.11 -9.43 -15.26
N LYS A 109 6.39 -9.40 -15.67
CA LYS A 109 6.82 -9.37 -17.07
C LYS A 109 6.87 -10.76 -17.69
N VAL A 110 6.77 -11.83 -16.90
CA VAL A 110 6.85 -13.22 -17.37
C VAL A 110 5.72 -14.03 -16.72
N GLN A 111 5.10 -14.93 -17.50
CA GLN A 111 4.05 -15.81 -16.98
C GLN A 111 4.54 -16.62 -15.76
N LEU A 112 3.81 -16.54 -14.65
CA LEU A 112 3.98 -17.41 -13.50
C LEU A 112 3.26 -18.74 -13.76
N THR A 113 4.00 -19.82 -13.99
CA THR A 113 3.41 -21.15 -14.19
C THR A 113 3.23 -21.89 -12.87
N PHE A 114 2.31 -22.86 -12.82
CA PHE A 114 2.13 -23.74 -11.68
C PHE A 114 3.44 -24.41 -11.23
N GLU A 115 4.25 -24.89 -12.17
CA GLU A 115 5.51 -25.56 -11.87
C GLU A 115 6.49 -24.60 -11.18
N ALA A 116 6.58 -23.36 -11.65
CA ALA A 116 7.41 -22.32 -11.04
C ALA A 116 6.88 -21.93 -9.65
N THR A 117 5.56 -21.86 -9.47
CA THR A 117 4.94 -21.61 -8.16
C THR A 117 5.28 -22.73 -7.18
N LEU A 118 5.08 -23.99 -7.57
CA LEU A 118 5.32 -25.14 -6.70
C LEU A 118 6.81 -25.24 -6.30
N GLN A 119 7.72 -24.96 -7.23
CA GLN A 119 9.16 -24.98 -6.99
C GLN A 119 9.62 -23.90 -5.99
N GLN A 120 8.96 -22.74 -5.97
CA GLN A 120 9.30 -21.63 -5.07
C GLN A 120 8.58 -21.67 -3.72
N LEU A 121 7.67 -22.62 -3.53
CA LEU A 121 7.06 -22.90 -2.23
C LEU A 121 7.96 -23.84 -1.43
N GLU A 122 8.08 -23.55 -0.13
CA GLU A 122 8.82 -24.37 0.81
C GLU A 122 7.89 -25.31 1.59
N ALA A 123 8.46 -26.35 2.19
CA ALA A 123 7.72 -27.22 3.09
C ALA A 123 7.25 -26.43 4.34
N PRO A 124 6.04 -26.71 4.87
CA PRO A 124 5.12 -27.77 4.46
C PRO A 124 4.18 -27.39 3.30
N TYR A 125 4.20 -26.14 2.81
CA TYR A 125 3.22 -25.58 1.88
C TYR A 125 3.29 -26.14 0.45
N ASN A 126 4.42 -26.75 0.07
CA ASN A 126 4.60 -27.42 -1.22
C ASN A 126 4.20 -28.91 -1.21
N SER A 127 3.75 -29.45 -0.07
CA SER A 127 3.47 -30.89 0.08
C SER A 127 2.19 -31.32 -0.65
N ASP A 128 1.16 -30.47 -0.64
CA ASP A 128 -0.12 -30.72 -1.33
C ASP A 128 -0.13 -30.01 -2.69
N SER A 129 0.45 -30.67 -3.69
CA SER A 129 0.52 -30.15 -5.07
C SER A 129 -0.86 -29.91 -5.69
N VAL A 130 -1.89 -30.66 -5.28
CA VAL A 130 -3.25 -30.51 -5.81
C VAL A 130 -3.87 -29.22 -5.30
N LEU A 131 -3.70 -28.91 -4.01
CA LEU A 131 -4.14 -27.63 -3.44
C LEU A 131 -3.42 -26.45 -4.10
N VAL A 132 -2.10 -26.52 -4.25
CA VAL A 132 -1.32 -25.46 -4.92
C VAL A 132 -1.81 -25.25 -6.36
N HIS A 133 -2.06 -26.33 -7.10
CA HIS A 133 -2.56 -26.27 -8.47
C HIS A 133 -3.94 -25.61 -8.54
N ARG A 134 -4.87 -25.97 -7.64
CA ARG A 134 -6.21 -25.35 -7.55
C ARG A 134 -6.10 -23.85 -7.28
N ILE A 135 -5.25 -23.45 -6.34
CA ILE A 135 -5.05 -22.03 -5.98
C ILE A 135 -4.45 -21.25 -7.16
N HIS A 136 -3.41 -21.77 -7.80
CA HIS A 136 -2.80 -21.15 -8.98
C HIS A 136 -3.84 -20.94 -10.09
N CYS A 137 -4.60 -21.99 -10.42
CA CYS A 137 -5.67 -21.93 -11.42
C CYS A 137 -6.77 -20.91 -11.06
N TYR A 138 -7.15 -20.83 -9.78
CA TYR A 138 -8.12 -19.84 -9.30
C TYR A 138 -7.61 -18.41 -9.52
N LEU A 139 -6.37 -18.11 -9.14
CA LEU A 139 -5.78 -16.77 -9.27
C LEU A 139 -5.63 -16.37 -10.74
N GLU A 140 -5.19 -17.29 -11.60
CA GLU A 140 -5.05 -17.05 -13.04
C GLU A 140 -6.42 -16.81 -13.69
N ARG A 141 -7.42 -17.63 -13.35
CA ARG A 141 -8.78 -17.50 -13.90
C ARG A 141 -9.41 -16.15 -13.59
N HIS A 142 -9.16 -15.61 -12.41
CA HIS A 142 -9.74 -14.35 -11.95
C HIS A 142 -8.88 -13.12 -12.22
N GLY A 143 -7.76 -13.28 -12.94
CA GLY A 143 -6.90 -12.16 -13.32
C GLY A 143 -6.16 -11.52 -12.13
N LEU A 144 -5.88 -12.30 -11.09
CA LEU A 144 -5.05 -11.88 -9.95
C LEU A 144 -3.55 -12.11 -10.21
N ILE A 145 -3.24 -13.09 -11.07
CA ILE A 145 -1.91 -13.32 -11.66
C ILE A 145 -2.04 -13.49 -13.17
N ASN A 146 -0.92 -13.44 -13.90
CA ASN A 146 -0.87 -13.68 -15.34
C ASN A 146 -1.86 -12.82 -16.14
N PHE A 147 -2.02 -11.55 -15.76
CA PHE A 147 -2.87 -10.58 -16.45
C PHE A 147 -2.03 -9.46 -17.11
N GLY A 148 -2.64 -8.75 -18.06
CA GLY A 148 -1.97 -7.64 -18.75
C GLY A 148 -1.00 -8.10 -19.85
N VAL A 149 0.22 -7.56 -19.82
CA VAL A 149 1.25 -7.80 -20.86
C VAL A 149 2.46 -8.49 -20.24
N TYR A 150 2.65 -9.76 -20.57
CA TYR A 150 3.76 -10.57 -20.07
C TYR A 150 4.27 -11.53 -21.15
N LYS A 151 5.53 -11.94 -21.04
CA LYS A 151 6.13 -13.00 -21.85
C LYS A 151 5.51 -14.33 -21.45
N ARG A 152 4.79 -14.95 -22.37
CA ARG A 152 4.16 -16.26 -22.20
C ARG A 152 5.21 -17.37 -22.30
N LEU A 153 5.19 -18.31 -21.35
CA LEU A 153 6.09 -19.46 -21.34
C LEU A 153 5.44 -20.70 -21.97
N LYS A 154 4.15 -20.93 -21.69
CA LYS A 154 3.37 -22.02 -22.30
C LYS A 154 2.61 -21.50 -23.52
N PRO A 155 2.84 -22.04 -24.74
CA PRO A 155 2.14 -21.57 -25.94
C PRO A 155 0.62 -21.72 -25.79
N LEU A 156 -0.15 -20.87 -26.47
CA LEU A 156 -1.60 -20.98 -26.46
C LEU A 156 -2.04 -22.29 -27.15
N PRO A 157 -3.16 -22.88 -26.71
CA PRO A 157 -3.78 -23.98 -27.42
C PRO A 157 -4.02 -23.63 -28.89
N THR A 158 -3.66 -24.53 -29.81
CA THR A 158 -3.87 -24.34 -31.25
C THR A 158 -5.35 -24.37 -31.62
N LYS A 159 -6.13 -25.19 -30.92
CA LYS A 159 -7.58 -25.24 -31.03
C LYS A 159 -8.21 -24.30 -30.02
N LYS A 160 -8.91 -23.29 -30.52
CA LYS A 160 -9.69 -22.38 -29.70
C LYS A 160 -11.04 -22.99 -29.33
N THR A 161 -11.54 -22.69 -28.13
CA THR A 161 -12.84 -23.16 -27.64
C THR A 161 -13.74 -21.98 -27.30
N GLY A 162 -14.94 -21.97 -27.90
CA GLY A 162 -15.90 -20.87 -27.72
C GLY A 162 -15.53 -19.62 -28.51
N LYS A 163 -16.56 -18.85 -28.90
CA LYS A 163 -16.41 -17.59 -29.62
C LYS A 163 -17.05 -16.46 -28.83
N VAL A 164 -16.31 -15.39 -28.62
CA VAL A 164 -16.73 -14.21 -27.86
C VAL A 164 -16.54 -12.96 -28.72
N ILE A 165 -17.59 -12.13 -28.79
CA ILE A 165 -17.51 -10.80 -29.38
C ILE A 165 -17.54 -9.78 -28.24
N ILE A 166 -16.56 -8.88 -28.23
CA ILE A 166 -16.48 -7.76 -27.27
C ILE A 166 -16.79 -6.48 -28.03
N ILE A 167 -17.75 -5.70 -27.52
CA ILE A 167 -18.12 -4.40 -28.07
C ILE A 167 -17.37 -3.32 -27.26
N GLY A 168 -16.52 -2.55 -27.93
CA GLY A 168 -15.64 -1.53 -27.37
C GLY A 168 -14.21 -2.04 -27.12
N SER A 169 -13.22 -1.34 -27.66
CA SER A 169 -11.79 -1.57 -27.45
C SER A 169 -11.16 -0.60 -26.44
N GLY A 170 -11.94 -0.15 -25.46
CA GLY A 170 -11.41 0.55 -24.28
C GLY A 170 -10.62 -0.38 -23.35
N VAL A 171 -10.11 0.15 -22.25
CA VAL A 171 -9.27 -0.62 -21.30
C VAL A 171 -9.99 -1.87 -20.77
N SER A 172 -11.28 -1.77 -20.43
CA SER A 172 -12.08 -2.91 -19.98
C SER A 172 -12.21 -4.00 -21.05
N GLY A 173 -12.54 -3.60 -22.28
CA GLY A 173 -12.70 -4.51 -23.42
C GLY A 173 -11.39 -5.20 -23.81
N LEU A 174 -10.28 -4.46 -23.87
CA LEU A 174 -8.96 -5.00 -24.18
C LEU A 174 -8.44 -5.92 -23.06
N ALA A 175 -8.65 -5.56 -21.79
CA ALA A 175 -8.27 -6.41 -20.67
C ALA A 175 -9.03 -7.76 -20.71
N ALA A 176 -10.35 -7.72 -20.92
CA ALA A 176 -11.16 -8.92 -21.07
C ALA A 176 -10.74 -9.74 -22.29
N ALA A 177 -10.49 -9.09 -23.44
CA ALA A 177 -10.07 -9.76 -24.67
C ALA A 177 -8.77 -10.53 -24.47
N ARG A 178 -7.77 -9.91 -23.83
CA ARG A 178 -6.48 -10.54 -23.54
C ARG A 178 -6.63 -11.74 -22.61
N GLN A 179 -7.43 -11.62 -21.55
CA GLN A 179 -7.67 -12.75 -20.64
C GLN A 179 -8.39 -13.91 -21.34
N LEU A 180 -9.45 -13.65 -22.09
CA LEU A 180 -10.19 -14.71 -22.79
C LEU A 180 -9.35 -15.40 -23.87
N GLN A 181 -8.54 -14.63 -24.63
CA GLN A 181 -7.56 -15.21 -25.55
C GLN A 181 -6.51 -16.04 -24.81
N SER A 182 -6.07 -15.60 -23.63
CA SER A 182 -5.11 -16.36 -22.80
C SER A 182 -5.67 -17.71 -22.34
N PHE A 183 -6.99 -17.80 -22.16
CA PHE A 183 -7.71 -19.03 -21.84
C PHE A 183 -8.00 -19.91 -23.07
N GLY A 184 -7.53 -19.50 -24.25
CA GLY A 184 -7.70 -20.25 -25.50
C GLY A 184 -9.07 -20.05 -26.17
N MET A 185 -9.75 -18.93 -25.91
CA MET A 185 -11.01 -18.61 -26.60
C MET A 185 -10.78 -17.87 -27.92
N ASP A 186 -11.75 -17.94 -28.83
CA ASP A 186 -11.78 -17.09 -30.01
C ASP A 186 -12.45 -15.75 -29.71
N VAL A 187 -11.69 -14.65 -29.78
CA VAL A 187 -12.16 -13.32 -29.37
C VAL A 187 -12.05 -12.34 -30.52
N THR A 188 -13.15 -11.66 -30.82
CA THR A 188 -13.20 -10.53 -31.77
C THR A 188 -13.65 -9.28 -31.04
N VAL A 189 -12.97 -8.16 -31.25
CA VAL A 189 -13.31 -6.86 -30.65
C VAL A 189 -13.87 -5.94 -31.73
N LEU A 190 -15.01 -5.31 -31.46
CA LEU A 190 -15.66 -4.34 -32.35
C LEU A 190 -15.58 -2.95 -31.73
N GLU A 191 -14.90 -2.01 -32.38
CA GLU A 191 -14.77 -0.63 -31.93
C GLU A 191 -15.40 0.32 -32.95
N ALA A 192 -16.16 1.30 -32.47
CA ALA A 192 -16.84 2.26 -33.34
C ALA A 192 -15.92 3.40 -33.79
N ARG A 193 -14.92 3.74 -32.98
CA ARG A 193 -13.94 4.78 -33.31
C ARG A 193 -12.94 4.28 -34.34
N VAL A 194 -12.66 5.12 -35.33
CA VAL A 194 -11.51 4.98 -36.22
C VAL A 194 -10.44 5.93 -35.69
N SER A 195 -9.27 5.40 -35.32
CA SER A 195 -8.13 6.19 -34.83
C SER A 195 -7.52 7.04 -35.92
#